data_AF-A0A7Z9KSS2-F1
#
_entry.id   AF-A0A7Z9KSS2-F1
#
_cell.length_a   1.000
_cell.length_b   1.000
_cell.length_c   1.000
_cell.angle_alpha   90.00
_cell.angle_beta   90.00
_cell.angle_gamma   90.00
#
_symmetry.space_group_name_H-M   'P 1'
#
loop_
_entity.id
_entity.type
_entity.pdbx_description
1 polymer ?
#
loop_
_entity_poly.entity_id
_entity_poly.type
_entity_poly.pdbx_seq_one_letter_code
_entity_poly.pdbx_strand_id
1 'polypeptide(L)' 'ILILSDINMPGMNGLELLKIIKEKTPRQKVFMITAYSDEHNYKTAVEYGADDYLTKPLDFSGLKEKILSL' A
#
# COMPACT_ATOMS: atom_id res chain seq x y z
N ILE A 1 10.85 -1.11 -9.60
CA ILE A 1 9.45 -1.58 -9.80
C ILE A 1 8.64 -1.04 -8.65
N LEU A 2 7.46 -0.46 -8.89
CA LEU A 2 6.53 -0.06 -7.84
C LEU A 2 5.40 -1.08 -7.79
N ILE A 3 5.02 -1.51 -6.58
CA ILE A 3 3.85 -2.37 -6.36
C ILE A 3 2.74 -1.51 -5.76
N LEU A 4 1.57 -1.54 -6.36
CA LEU A 4 0.34 -0.99 -5.77
C LEU A 4 -0.55 -2.17 -5.40
N SER A 5 -0.98 -2.25 -4.15
CA SER A 5 -1.79 -3.35 -3.63
C SER A 5 -2.96 -2.85 -2.81
N ASP A 6 -4.14 -3.42 -3.01
CA ASP A 6 -5.30 -3.18 -2.16
C ASP A 6 -5.14 -3.91 -0.83
N ILE A 7 -5.52 -3.26 0.28
CA ILE A 7 -5.56 -3.91 1.59
C ILE A 7 -6.65 -4.98 1.60
N ASN A 8 -7.84 -4.63 1.11
CA ASN A 8 -9.03 -5.47 1.18
C ASN A 8 -9.16 -6.30 -0.10
N MET A 9 -8.29 -7.30 -0.25
CA MET A 9 -8.33 -8.25 -1.37
C MET A 9 -9.12 -9.52 -0.98
N PRO A 10 -9.99 -10.04 -1.87
CA PRO A 10 -10.61 -11.34 -1.66
C PRO A 10 -9.56 -12.46 -1.76
N GLY A 11 -9.55 -13.37 -0.78
CA GLY A 11 -8.67 -14.55 -0.75
C GLY A 11 -7.38 -14.36 0.07
N MET A 12 -6.61 -13.31 -0.18
CA MET A 12 -5.37 -12.99 0.56
C MET A 12 -5.43 -11.55 1.06
N ASN A 13 -5.00 -11.29 2.29
CA ASN A 13 -4.97 -9.94 2.83
C ASN A 13 -3.75 -9.16 2.28
N GLY A 14 -3.96 -7.93 1.79
CA GLY A 14 -2.86 -7.10 1.27
C GLY A 14 -1.79 -6.77 2.31
N LEU A 15 -2.14 -6.74 3.60
CA LEU A 15 -1.18 -6.56 4.68
C LEU A 15 -0.24 -7.77 4.84
N GLU A 16 -0.76 -8.99 4.63
CA GLU A 16 0.08 -10.19 4.65
C GLU A 16 1.05 -10.19 3.47
N LEU A 17 0.58 -9.78 2.29
CA LEU A 17 1.43 -9.62 1.12
C LEU A 17 2.55 -8.59 1.37
N LEU A 18 2.20 -7.43 1.93
CA LEU A 18 3.17 -6.39 2.28
C LEU A 18 4.24 -6.94 3.20
N LYS A 19 3.86 -7.65 4.27
CA LYS A 19 4.79 -8.25 5.22
C LYS A 19 5.76 -9.20 4.52
N ILE A 20 5.25 -10.12 3.69
CA ILE A 20 6.07 -11.08 2.93
C ILE A 20 7.05 -10.35 1.99
N ILE A 21 6.59 -9.31 1.29
CA ILE A 21 7.44 -8.52 0.39
C ILE A 21 8.55 -7.82 1.17
N LYS A 22 8.24 -7.22 2.31
CA LYS A 22 9.20 -6.46 3.11
C LYS A 22 10.19 -7.36 3.84
N GLU A 23 9.81 -8.57 4.20
CA GLU A 23 10.72 -9.60 4.74
C GLU A 23 11.68 -10.13 3.66
N LYS A 24 11.18 -10.45 2.46
CA LYS A 24 12.01 -11.03 1.38
C LYS A 24 12.82 -9.98 0.62
N THR A 25 12.26 -8.81 0.43
CA THR A 25 12.81 -7.71 -0.37
C THR A 25 12.57 -6.37 0.33
N PRO A 26 13.31 -6.04 1.40
CA PRO A 26 13.06 -4.84 2.22
C PRO A 26 13.06 -3.52 1.44
N ARG A 27 13.80 -3.44 0.33
CA ARG A 27 13.91 -2.26 -0.52
C ARG A 27 12.81 -2.15 -1.59
N GLN A 28 11.93 -3.14 -1.73
CA GLN A 28 10.85 -3.10 -2.70
C GLN A 28 9.84 -2.02 -2.28
N LYS A 29 9.59 -1.05 -3.15
CA LYS A 29 8.59 0.01 -2.93
C LYS A 29 7.18 -0.57 -3.05
N VAL A 30 6.35 -0.39 -2.03
CA VAL A 30 4.97 -0.89 -1.97
C VAL A 30 4.04 0.23 -1.48
N PHE A 31 3.04 0.54 -2.28
CA PHE A 31 1.96 1.47 -1.95
C PHE A 31 0.69 0.70 -1.65
N MET A 32 0.10 0.95 -0.48
CA MET A 32 -1.13 0.29 -0.04
C MET A 32 -2.36 1.14 -0.39
N ILE A 33 -3.41 0.51 -0.92
CA ILE A 33 -4.67 1.18 -1.26
C ILE A 33 -5.73 0.73 -0.26
N THR A 34 -6.45 1.66 0.35
CA THR A 34 -7.47 1.37 1.37
C THR A 34 -8.72 2.24 1.23
N ALA A 35 -9.81 1.86 1.89
CA ALA A 35 -10.99 2.72 2.03
C ALA A 35 -10.79 3.74 3.17
N TYR A 36 -11.50 4.88 3.12
CA TYR A 36 -11.37 5.97 4.10
C TYR A 36 -11.62 5.55 5.56
N SER A 37 -12.38 4.48 5.80
CA SER A 37 -12.85 4.08 7.14
C SER A 37 -11.90 3.13 7.88
N ASP A 38 -10.70 2.89 7.38
CA ASP A 38 -9.88 1.74 7.80
C ASP A 38 -8.58 2.14 8.52
N GLU A 39 -8.71 2.92 9.60
CA GLU A 39 -7.58 3.46 10.37
C GLU A 39 -6.69 2.35 10.97
N HIS A 40 -7.29 1.23 11.38
CA HIS A 40 -6.54 0.10 11.90
C HIS A 40 -5.61 -0.49 10.84
N ASN A 41 -6.14 -0.74 9.65
CA ASN A 41 -5.36 -1.26 8.53
C ASN A 41 -4.28 -0.27 8.06
N TYR A 42 -4.56 1.03 8.14
CA TYR A 42 -3.56 2.06 7.89
C TYR A 42 -2.36 1.96 8.85
N LYS A 43 -2.62 1.91 10.16
CA LYS A 43 -1.55 1.77 11.17
C LYS A 43 -0.73 0.50 10.94
N THR A 44 -1.39 -0.63 10.70
CA THR A 44 -0.71 -1.90 10.43
C THR A 44 0.14 -1.85 9.16
N ALA A 45 -0.32 -1.20 8.09
CA ALA A 45 0.46 -1.03 6.87
C ALA A 45 1.76 -0.22 7.11
N VAL A 46 1.67 0.85 7.89
CA VAL A 46 2.82 1.67 8.28
C VAL A 46 3.81 0.84 9.13
N GLU A 47 3.31 0.10 10.11
CA GLU A 47 4.13 -0.80 10.95
C GLU A 47 4.86 -1.87 10.13
N TYR A 48 4.22 -2.37 9.07
CA TYR A 48 4.82 -3.36 8.17
C TYR A 48 5.77 -2.74 7.12
N GLY A 49 5.94 -1.42 7.13
CA GLY A 49 6.91 -0.71 6.29
C GLY A 49 6.41 -0.40 4.89
N ALA A 50 5.10 -0.20 4.69
CA ALA A 50 4.58 0.41 3.47
C ALA A 50 5.25 1.76 3.20
N ASP A 51 5.60 2.04 1.94
CA ASP A 51 6.27 3.29 1.58
C ASP A 51 5.28 4.45 1.46
N ASP A 52 4.04 4.14 1.07
CA ASP A 52 2.97 5.12 0.97
C ASP A 52 1.61 4.39 1.02
N TYR A 53 0.57 5.19 1.18
CA TYR A 53 -0.81 4.73 1.21
C TYR A 53 -1.71 5.67 0.42
N LEU A 54 -2.76 5.10 -0.15
CA LEU A 54 -3.71 5.77 -1.00
C LEU A 54 -5.12 5.43 -0.54
N THR A 55 -5.97 6.43 -0.39
CA THR A 55 -7.37 6.23 -0.03
C THR A 55 -8.25 6.14 -1.28
N LYS A 56 -9.29 5.31 -1.23
CA LYS A 56 -10.34 5.24 -2.25
C LYS A 56 -11.41 6.31 -1.97
N PRO A 57 -11.97 6.97 -2.99
CA PRO A 57 -11.65 6.83 -4.42
C PRO A 57 -10.27 7.40 -4.76
N LEU A 58 -9.52 6.68 -5.62
CA LEU A 58 -8.19 7.10 -6.03
C LEU A 58 -8.27 8.36 -6.90
N ASP A 59 -7.57 9.41 -6.50
CA ASP A 59 -7.26 10.52 -7.39
C ASP A 59 -6.10 10.13 -8.32
N PHE A 60 -6.42 9.88 -9.59
CA PHE A 60 -5.43 9.52 -10.60
C PHE A 60 -4.42 10.64 -10.88
N SER A 61 -4.80 11.91 -10.66
CA SER A 61 -3.89 13.05 -10.86
C SER A 61 -2.83 13.05 -9.77
N GLY A 62 -3.24 13.05 -8.50
CA GLY A 62 -2.33 12.95 -7.36
C GLY A 62 -1.51 11.66 -7.36
N LEU A 63 -2.09 10.53 -7.80
CA LEU A 63 -1.34 9.28 -7.96
C LEU A 63 -0.21 9.41 -8.99
N LYS A 64 -0.50 10.01 -10.15
CA LYS A 64 0.48 10.22 -11.20
C LYS A 64 1.64 11.09 -10.72
N GLU A 65 1.35 12.16 -9.99
CA GLU A 65 2.38 13.03 -9.40
C GLU A 65 3.26 12.27 -8.40
N LYS A 66 2.65 11.50 -7.50
CA LYS A 66 3.38 10.65 -6.55
C LYS A 66 4.31 9.69 -7.28
N ILE A 67 3.82 8.96 -8.28
CA ILE A 67 4.63 8.00 -9.04
C ILE A 67 5.80 8.68 -9.75
N LEU A 68 5.60 9.87 -10.31
CA LEU A 68 6.66 10.62 -11.01
C LEU A 68 7.72 11.20 -10.05
N SER A 69 7.39 11.37 -8.76
CA SER A 69 8.31 11.85 -7.73
C SER A 69 9.15 10.76 -7.04
N LEU A 70 8.94 9.48 -7.37
CA LEU A 70 9.62 8.33 -6.74
C LEU A 70 11.01 8.04 -7.28
#